data_AF-A0A4V4H650-F1
#
_entry.id   AF-A0A4V4H650-F1
#
_cell.length_a   1.000
_cell.length_b   1.000
_cell.length_c   1.000
_cell.angle_alpha   90.00
_cell.angle_beta   90.00
_cell.angle_gamma   90.00
#
_symmetry.space_group_name_H-M   'P 1'
#
loop_
_entity.id
_entity.type
_entity.pdbx_description
1 polymer ?
#
loop_
_entity_poly.entity_id
_entity_poly.type
_entity_poly.pdbx_seq_one_letter_code
_entity_poly.pdbx_strand_id
1 'polypeptide(L)'
;MAPPKRRRHKDQPRFPPTGPHPPSPPSAFPAALSNVAVAQICHSTGYTAAEPSALGALSDVAGRYILALGRSAAHIAAANGRTDANILDLVRAIVDLSAAHGFAGAADPTGPPLRSGALSGLMAFVQSVDEVPFPRPIRRDGNQETLGMESEKNIHAFEMIEPMSIPT
;
A
#
# COMPACT_ATOMS: atom_id res chain seq x y z
N MET A 1 53.73 6.36 52.60
CA MET A 1 53.27 5.52 51.48
C MET A 1 51.81 5.16 51.76
N ALA A 2 50.86 5.83 51.10
CA ALA A 2 49.42 5.64 51.31
C ALA A 2 48.81 4.95 50.07
N PRO A 3 47.83 4.03 50.21
CA PRO A 3 47.34 3.26 49.09
C PRO A 3 46.34 4.08 48.24
N PRO A 4 46.27 3.86 46.92
CA PRO A 4 45.34 4.59 46.05
C PRO A 4 43.89 4.11 46.23
N LYS A 5 42.97 5.07 46.37
CA LYS A 5 41.52 4.83 46.45
C LYS A 5 40.99 4.26 45.12
N ARG A 6 40.54 3.01 45.13
CA ARG A 6 39.79 2.38 44.03
C ARG A 6 38.48 3.14 43.79
N ARG A 7 38.35 3.80 42.64
CA ARG A 7 37.07 4.31 42.14
C ARG A 7 36.16 3.11 41.85
N ARG A 8 35.03 3.01 42.55
CA ARG A 8 33.98 2.03 42.20
C ARG A 8 33.34 2.45 40.89
N HIS A 9 33.53 1.63 39.85
CA HIS A 9 32.74 1.73 38.62
C HIS A 9 31.29 1.43 39.00
N LYS A 10 30.41 2.42 38.84
CA LYS A 10 28.98 2.28 39.01
C LYS A 10 28.49 1.41 37.86
N ASP A 11 27.83 0.29 38.18
CA ASP A 11 27.31 -0.66 37.20
C ASP A 11 26.46 0.05 36.15
N GLN A 12 26.88 -0.06 34.90
CA GLN A 12 26.10 0.36 33.75
C GLN A 12 25.01 -0.70 33.52
N PRO A 13 23.71 -0.34 33.48
CA PRO A 13 22.66 -1.30 33.16
C PRO A 13 22.94 -1.86 31.77
N ARG A 14 23.24 -3.15 31.70
CA ARG A 14 23.35 -3.88 30.43
C ARG A 14 21.95 -3.91 29.83
N PHE A 15 21.74 -3.22 28.71
CA PHE A 15 20.54 -3.41 27.91
C PHE A 15 20.40 -4.90 27.56
N PRO A 16 19.22 -5.52 27.76
CA PRO A 16 19.05 -6.93 27.42
C PRO A 16 19.23 -7.13 25.91
N PRO A 17 19.71 -8.31 25.48
CA PRO A 17 19.86 -8.61 24.06
C PRO A 17 18.49 -8.50 23.38
N THR A 18 18.40 -7.65 22.35
CA THR A 18 17.23 -7.54 21.50
C THR A 18 16.94 -8.90 20.89
N GLY A 19 15.91 -9.58 21.40
CA GLY A 19 15.28 -10.70 20.68
C GLY A 19 14.78 -10.24 19.31
N PRO A 20 14.34 -11.17 18.45
CA PRO A 20 13.82 -10.83 17.13
C PRO A 20 12.73 -9.76 17.29
N HIS A 21 13.00 -8.56 16.76
CA HIS A 21 12.02 -7.49 16.72
C HIS A 21 10.76 -8.04 16.02
N PRO A 22 9.56 -7.86 16.59
CA PRO A 22 8.35 -8.14 15.84
C PRO A 22 8.39 -7.32 14.55
N PRO A 23 7.92 -7.87 13.42
CA PRO A 23 7.88 -7.13 12.17
C PRO A 23 7.23 -5.77 12.44
N SER A 24 7.88 -4.69 12.00
CA SER A 24 7.29 -3.36 12.11
C SER A 24 5.88 -3.40 11.51
N PRO A 25 4.88 -2.80 12.16
CA PRO A 25 3.55 -2.77 11.60
C PRO A 25 3.65 -2.19 10.19
N PRO A 26 2.97 -2.79 9.20
CA PRO A 26 2.96 -2.25 7.86
C PRO A 26 2.59 -0.78 7.95
N SER A 27 3.30 0.08 7.22
CA SER A 27 3.00 1.51 7.20
C SER A 27 1.49 1.68 6.99
N ALA A 28 0.84 2.47 7.85
CA ALA A 28 -0.61 2.62 7.81
C ALA A 28 -1.12 3.18 6.46
N PHE A 29 -0.24 3.86 5.71
CA PHE A 29 -0.58 4.54 4.47
C PHE A 29 -0.95 3.59 3.30
N PRO A 30 -0.10 2.63 2.86
CA PRO A 30 -0.50 1.62 1.86
C PRO A 30 -1.74 0.81 2.25
N ALA A 31 -1.90 0.48 3.52
CA ALA A 31 -3.09 -0.23 4.02
C ALA A 31 -4.35 0.65 3.88
N ALA A 32 -4.26 1.93 4.25
CA ALA A 32 -5.34 2.90 4.05
C ALA A 32 -5.67 3.12 2.57
N LEU A 33 -4.66 3.19 1.70
CA LEU A 33 -4.87 3.29 0.26
C LEU A 33 -5.61 2.08 -0.30
N SER A 34 -5.22 0.86 0.11
CA SER A 34 -5.92 -0.36 -0.29
C SER A 34 -7.38 -0.34 0.17
N ASN A 35 -7.63 0.05 1.43
CA ASN A 35 -9.00 0.20 1.96
C ASN A 35 -9.84 1.18 1.15
N VAL A 36 -9.29 2.34 0.79
CA VAL A 36 -9.99 3.33 -0.04
C VAL A 36 -10.29 2.75 -1.42
N ALA A 37 -9.31 2.13 -2.08
CA ALA A 37 -9.50 1.55 -3.41
C ALA A 37 -10.59 0.47 -3.42
N VAL A 38 -10.56 -0.45 -2.44
CA VAL A 38 -11.58 -1.51 -2.33
C VAL A 38 -12.95 -0.92 -2.00
N ALA A 39 -13.02 0.08 -1.12
CA ALA A 39 -14.29 0.75 -0.84
C ALA A 39 -14.89 1.41 -2.11
N GLN A 40 -14.05 2.00 -2.96
CA GLN A 40 -14.48 2.55 -4.25
C GLN A 40 -14.97 1.46 -5.21
N ILE A 41 -14.30 0.31 -5.27
CA ILE A 41 -14.75 -0.84 -6.06
C ILE A 41 -16.12 -1.34 -5.56
N CYS A 42 -16.27 -1.52 -4.24
CA CYS A 42 -17.55 -1.89 -3.65
C CYS A 42 -18.65 -0.87 -4.01
N HIS A 43 -18.34 0.42 -3.92
CA HIS A 43 -19.30 1.45 -4.27
C HIS A 43 -19.69 1.40 -5.76
N SER A 44 -18.73 1.24 -6.66
CA SER A 44 -18.96 1.15 -8.12
C SER A 44 -19.79 -0.08 -8.53
N THR A 45 -19.77 -1.14 -7.71
CA THR A 45 -20.55 -2.36 -7.93
C THR A 45 -21.94 -2.30 -7.27
N GLY A 46 -22.29 -1.17 -6.64
CA GLY A 46 -23.62 -0.91 -6.09
C GLY A 46 -23.76 -1.08 -4.58
N TYR A 47 -22.67 -1.37 -3.85
CA TYR A 47 -22.72 -1.42 -2.39
C TYR A 47 -22.75 -0.01 -1.79
N THR A 48 -23.64 0.19 -0.82
CA THR A 48 -23.76 1.47 -0.08
C THR A 48 -22.99 1.45 1.24
N ALA A 49 -22.69 0.26 1.77
CA ALA A 49 -21.92 0.07 2.98
C ALA A 49 -21.20 -1.29 2.96
N ALA A 50 -20.12 -1.40 3.73
CA ALA A 50 -19.40 -2.64 3.98
C ALA A 50 -19.05 -2.73 5.48
N GLU A 51 -19.06 -3.94 6.02
CA GLU A 51 -18.59 -4.17 7.40
C GLU A 51 -17.06 -3.94 7.46
N PRO A 52 -16.53 -3.25 8.48
CA PRO A 52 -15.11 -2.87 8.53
C PRO A 52 -14.12 -4.05 8.43
N SER A 53 -14.42 -5.19 9.05
CA SER A 53 -13.56 -6.38 8.99
C SER A 53 -13.56 -7.02 7.60
N ALA A 54 -14.72 -7.06 6.92
CA ALA A 54 -14.83 -7.54 5.55
C ALA A 54 -14.09 -6.64 4.56
N LEU A 55 -14.24 -5.32 4.70
CA LEU A 55 -13.50 -4.35 3.88
C LEU A 55 -11.99 -4.47 4.09
N GLY A 56 -11.56 -4.60 5.36
CA GLY A 56 -10.16 -4.83 5.70
C GLY A 56 -9.61 -6.14 5.13
N ALA A 57 -10.38 -7.23 5.19
CA ALA A 57 -9.99 -8.52 4.63
C ALA A 57 -9.86 -8.47 3.10
N LEU A 58 -10.82 -7.88 2.40
CA LEU A 58 -10.75 -7.71 0.93
C LEU A 58 -9.54 -6.85 0.54
N SER A 59 -9.23 -5.82 1.33
CA SER A 59 -8.08 -4.94 1.09
C SER A 59 -6.74 -5.62 1.34
N ASP A 60 -6.66 -6.50 2.34
CA ASP A 60 -5.48 -7.35 2.56
C ASP A 60 -5.32 -8.35 1.40
N VAL A 61 -6.39 -9.02 0.97
CA VAL A 61 -6.39 -9.93 -0.18
C VAL A 61 -5.94 -9.21 -1.45
N ALA A 62 -6.48 -8.02 -1.73
CA ALA A 62 -6.10 -7.21 -2.89
C ALA A 62 -4.61 -6.85 -2.85
N GLY A 63 -4.10 -6.39 -1.70
CA GLY A 63 -2.69 -6.07 -1.52
C GLY A 63 -1.78 -7.28 -1.71
N ARG A 64 -2.16 -8.44 -1.16
CA ARG A 64 -1.42 -9.70 -1.33
C ARG A 64 -1.42 -10.19 -2.78
N TYR A 65 -2.54 -10.01 -3.49
CA TYR A 65 -2.62 -10.38 -4.90
C TYR A 65 -1.68 -9.54 -5.77
N ILE A 66 -1.67 -8.22 -5.59
CA ILE A 66 -0.73 -7.32 -6.29
C ILE A 66 0.73 -7.68 -5.97
N LEU A 67 1.03 -7.95 -4.69
CA LEU A 67 2.37 -8.38 -4.28
C LEU A 67 2.77 -9.72 -4.94
N ALA A 68 1.85 -10.68 -5.00
CA ALA A 68 2.09 -11.97 -5.62
C ALA A 68 2.34 -11.83 -7.13
N LEU A 69 1.57 -10.98 -7.82
CA LEU A 69 1.79 -10.64 -9.24
C LEU A 69 3.19 -10.05 -9.46
N GLY A 70 3.58 -9.04 -8.68
CA GLY A 70 4.88 -8.41 -8.81
C GLY A 70 6.05 -9.38 -8.57
N ARG A 71 5.94 -10.23 -7.54
CA ARG A 71 6.95 -11.27 -7.24
C ARG A 71 7.04 -12.31 -8.36
N SER A 72 5.90 -12.75 -8.88
CA SER A 72 5.85 -13.71 -9.99
C SER A 72 6.50 -13.11 -11.24
N ALA A 73 6.15 -11.88 -11.62
CA ALA A 73 6.75 -11.20 -12.77
C ALA A 73 8.27 -11.01 -12.62
N ALA A 74 8.74 -10.61 -11.42
CA ALA A 74 10.17 -10.48 -11.14
C ALA A 74 10.90 -11.83 -11.22
N HIS A 75 10.29 -12.90 -10.71
CA HIS A 75 10.85 -14.25 -10.82
C HIS A 75 10.95 -14.72 -12.27
N ILE A 76 9.93 -14.45 -13.10
CA ILE A 76 9.93 -14.77 -14.52
C ILE A 76 11.02 -13.98 -15.25
N ALA A 77 11.21 -12.69 -14.93
CA ALA A 77 12.30 -11.89 -15.48
C ALA A 77 13.67 -12.48 -15.11
N ALA A 78 13.87 -12.81 -13.83
CA ALA A 78 15.11 -13.41 -13.32
C ALA A 78 15.42 -14.77 -13.96
N ALA A 79 14.40 -15.62 -14.15
CA ALA A 79 14.54 -16.90 -14.84
C ALA A 79 14.97 -16.74 -16.31
N ASN A 80 14.69 -15.58 -16.91
CA ASN A 80 15.13 -15.21 -18.25
C ASN A 80 16.44 -14.39 -18.26
N GLY A 81 17.17 -14.34 -17.14
CA GLY A 81 18.44 -13.63 -17.01
C GLY A 81 18.33 -12.10 -16.96
N ARG A 82 17.13 -11.56 -16.71
CA ARG A 82 16.87 -10.11 -16.59
C ARG A 82 16.59 -9.74 -15.14
N THR A 83 17.00 -8.55 -14.74
CA THR A 83 16.63 -7.96 -13.43
C THR A 83 15.28 -7.26 -13.48
N ASP A 84 14.94 -6.71 -14.64
CA ASP A 84 13.76 -5.86 -14.81
C ASP A 84 12.63 -6.65 -15.46
N ALA A 85 11.49 -6.69 -14.78
CA ALA A 85 10.27 -7.27 -15.30
C ALA A 85 9.64 -6.33 -16.35
N ASN A 86 9.16 -6.91 -17.44
CA ASN A 86 8.42 -6.22 -18.48
C ASN A 86 6.95 -6.66 -18.52
N ILE A 87 6.19 -6.12 -19.47
CA ILE A 87 4.77 -6.42 -19.62
C ILE A 87 4.50 -7.89 -19.94
N LEU A 88 5.38 -8.58 -20.66
CA LEU A 88 5.22 -10.00 -20.98
C LEU A 88 5.40 -10.88 -19.74
N ASP A 89 6.32 -10.51 -18.84
CA ASP A 89 6.47 -11.19 -17.55
C ASP A 89 5.22 -11.01 -16.69
N LEU A 90 4.62 -9.81 -16.70
CA LEU A 90 3.37 -9.53 -16.00
C LEU A 90 2.19 -10.30 -16.59
N VAL A 91 2.07 -10.34 -17.92
CA VAL A 91 1.06 -11.14 -18.62
C VAL A 91 1.18 -12.61 -18.22
N ARG A 92 2.41 -13.14 -18.19
CA ARG A 92 2.63 -14.52 -17.79
C ARG A 92 2.27 -14.75 -16.32
N ALA A 93 2.65 -13.84 -15.43
CA ALA A 93 2.29 -13.89 -14.02
C ALA A 93 0.76 -13.92 -13.80
N ILE A 94 0.00 -13.10 -14.54
CA ILE A 94 -1.47 -13.09 -14.48
C ILE A 94 -2.04 -14.46 -14.88
N VAL A 95 -1.54 -15.04 -15.97
CA VAL A 95 -1.99 -16.36 -16.45
C VAL A 95 -1.67 -17.45 -15.43
N ASP A 96 -0.45 -17.48 -14.88
CA ASP A 96 -0.02 -18.50 -13.93
C ASP A 96 -0.81 -18.41 -12.61
N LEU A 97 -1.09 -17.22 -12.09
CA LEU A 97 -1.93 -17.03 -10.88
C LEU A 97 -3.40 -17.36 -11.14
N SER A 98 -3.91 -17.09 -12.36
CA SER A 98 -5.29 -17.39 -12.74
C SER A 98 -5.53 -18.89 -12.96
N ALA A 99 -4.49 -19.64 -13.36
CA ALA A 99 -4.59 -21.08 -13.59
C ALA A 99 -5.06 -21.85 -12.34
N ALA A 100 -4.68 -21.39 -11.14
CA ALA A 100 -5.12 -21.98 -9.88
C ALA A 100 -6.64 -21.86 -9.64
N HIS A 101 -7.27 -20.82 -10.21
CA HIS A 101 -8.71 -20.56 -10.08
C HIS A 101 -9.52 -21.07 -11.30
N GLY A 102 -8.82 -21.47 -12.37
CA GLY A 102 -9.42 -21.87 -13.63
C GLY A 102 -9.85 -20.67 -14.50
N PHE A 103 -9.68 -20.81 -15.80
CA PHE A 103 -10.20 -19.87 -16.81
C PHE A 103 -10.50 -20.60 -18.11
N ALA A 104 -11.29 -19.97 -18.99
CA ALA A 104 -11.61 -20.55 -20.30
C ALA A 104 -10.34 -20.82 -21.12
N GLY A 105 -10.11 -22.07 -21.52
CA GLY A 105 -8.90 -22.47 -22.24
C GLY A 105 -7.69 -22.79 -21.36
N ALA A 106 -7.83 -22.82 -20.02
CA ALA A 106 -6.74 -23.22 -19.12
C ALA A 106 -6.22 -24.65 -19.32
N ALA A 107 -7.00 -25.50 -20.02
CA ALA A 107 -6.60 -26.86 -20.37
C ALA A 107 -5.50 -26.94 -21.44
N ASP A 108 -5.22 -25.84 -22.16
CA ASP A 108 -4.09 -25.74 -23.10
C ASP A 108 -2.95 -24.91 -22.48
N PRO A 109 -1.99 -25.55 -21.78
CA PRO A 109 -0.87 -24.85 -21.17
C PRO A 109 0.17 -24.37 -22.20
N THR A 110 0.07 -24.82 -23.45
CA THR A 110 1.01 -24.48 -24.54
C THR A 110 0.57 -23.27 -25.35
N GLY A 111 -0.68 -22.84 -25.18
CA GLY A 111 -1.25 -21.68 -25.85
C GLY A 111 -0.50 -20.37 -25.52
N PRO A 112 -0.47 -19.40 -26.45
CA PRO A 112 0.14 -18.10 -26.19
C PRO A 112 -0.55 -17.39 -25.01
N PRO A 113 0.19 -16.90 -23.99
CA PRO A 113 -0.40 -16.24 -22.81
C PRO A 113 -1.30 -15.04 -23.15
N LEU A 114 -0.97 -14.31 -24.22
CA LEU A 114 -1.73 -13.17 -24.73
C LEU A 114 -3.14 -13.53 -25.25
N ARG A 115 -3.37 -14.81 -25.58
CA ARG A 115 -4.67 -15.32 -26.05
C ARG A 115 -5.40 -16.12 -24.98
N SER A 116 -4.93 -16.09 -23.74
CA SER A 116 -5.56 -16.78 -22.62
C SER A 116 -6.96 -16.22 -22.33
N GLY A 117 -7.85 -17.09 -21.84
CA GLY A 117 -9.15 -16.65 -21.34
C GLY A 117 -9.04 -15.70 -20.15
N ALA A 118 -7.99 -15.82 -19.34
CA ALA A 118 -7.71 -14.90 -18.22
C ALA A 118 -7.53 -13.46 -18.70
N LEU A 119 -6.67 -13.23 -19.71
CA LEU A 119 -6.51 -11.89 -20.27
C LEU A 119 -7.71 -11.41 -21.06
N SER A 120 -8.40 -12.32 -21.76
CA SER A 120 -9.63 -11.97 -22.48
C SER A 120 -10.71 -11.47 -21.52
N GLY A 121 -10.86 -12.12 -20.36
CA GLY A 121 -11.76 -11.69 -19.29
C GLY A 121 -11.35 -10.35 -18.68
N LEU A 122 -10.05 -10.14 -18.43
CA LEU A 122 -9.56 -8.85 -17.94
C LEU A 122 -9.83 -7.72 -18.93
N MET A 123 -9.59 -7.95 -20.23
CA MET A 123 -9.86 -6.97 -21.28
C MET A 123 -11.36 -6.64 -21.36
N ALA A 124 -12.22 -7.64 -21.30
CA ALA A 124 -13.67 -7.44 -21.26
C ALA A 124 -14.10 -6.65 -20.02
N PHE A 125 -13.52 -6.94 -18.85
CA PHE A 125 -13.77 -6.19 -17.62
C PHE A 125 -13.38 -4.72 -17.76
N VAL A 126 -12.16 -4.42 -18.23
CA VAL A 126 -11.67 -3.05 -18.42
C VAL A 126 -12.54 -2.28 -19.42
N GLN A 127 -13.06 -2.95 -20.46
CA GLN A 127 -13.98 -2.32 -21.42
C GLN A 127 -15.38 -2.07 -20.86
N SER A 128 -15.77 -2.75 -19.78
CA SER A 128 -17.11 -2.69 -19.20
C SER A 128 -17.24 -1.75 -18.01
N VAL A 129 -16.12 -1.29 -17.44
CA VAL A 129 -16.09 -0.52 -16.19
C VAL A 129 -15.60 0.90 -16.46
N ASP A 130 -16.33 1.89 -15.95
CA ASP A 130 -15.86 3.26 -15.90
C ASP A 130 -14.77 3.42 -14.84
N GLU A 131 -13.65 4.06 -15.19
CA GLU A 131 -12.56 4.28 -14.26
C GLU A 131 -13.00 5.14 -13.06
N VAL A 132 -12.74 4.64 -11.84
CA VAL A 132 -13.03 5.36 -10.59
C VAL A 132 -11.71 5.90 -10.02
N PRO A 133 -11.39 7.20 -10.19
CA PRO A 133 -10.17 7.78 -9.67
C PRO A 133 -10.21 7.87 -8.14
N PHE A 134 -9.04 7.93 -7.49
CA PHE A 134 -8.98 8.19 -6.05
C PHE A 134 -9.63 9.54 -5.70
N PRO A 135 -10.35 9.66 -4.57
CA PRO A 135 -11.07 10.90 -4.22
C PRO A 135 -10.13 12.08 -3.97
N ARG A 136 -8.86 11.79 -3.65
CA ARG A 136 -7.80 12.77 -3.47
C ARG A 136 -6.54 12.28 -4.17
N PRO A 137 -5.70 13.19 -4.71
CA PRO A 137 -4.42 12.81 -5.26
C PRO A 137 -3.58 12.04 -4.24
N ILE A 138 -3.00 10.93 -4.66
CA ILE A 138 -2.12 10.12 -3.81
C ILE A 138 -0.87 10.95 -3.52
N ARG A 139 -0.63 11.23 -2.24
CA ARG A 139 0.62 11.86 -1.79
C ARG A 139 1.77 10.90 -2.10
N ARG A 140 2.75 11.39 -2.86
CA ARG A 140 4.05 10.72 -3.04
C ARG A 140 5.01 11.46 -2.12
N ASP A 141 5.68 10.75 -1.21
CA ASP A 141 6.57 11.34 -0.17
C ASP A 141 7.83 12.03 -0.74
N GLY A 142 7.85 12.43 -2.01
CA GLY A 142 8.97 13.09 -2.69
C GLY A 142 8.86 14.61 -2.84
N ASN A 143 7.89 15.28 -2.21
CA ASN A 143 7.73 16.74 -2.34
C ASN A 143 7.27 17.40 -1.03
N GLN A 144 8.00 17.19 0.05
CA GLN A 144 7.88 17.97 1.30
C GLN A 144 8.91 19.11 1.33
N GLU A 145 8.93 19.94 0.29
CA GLU A 145 9.40 21.32 0.38
C GLU A 145 8.29 22.14 -0.26
N THR A 146 7.41 22.76 0.53
CA THR A 146 6.58 23.96 0.21
C THR A 146 5.28 24.07 1.00
N LEU A 147 4.83 23.06 1.76
CA LEU A 147 3.58 23.16 2.55
C LEU A 147 3.78 23.54 4.04
N GLY A 148 4.90 24.19 4.37
CA GLY A 148 5.22 24.62 5.75
C GLY A 148 5.11 26.11 6.02
N MET A 149 4.84 26.96 5.02
CA MET A 149 4.92 28.42 5.19
C MET A 149 3.57 29.17 5.11
N GLU A 150 2.46 28.49 4.83
CA GLU A 150 1.14 29.14 4.76
C GLU A 150 0.29 28.97 6.03
N SER A 151 0.57 27.99 6.90
CA SER A 151 -0.21 27.80 8.12
C SER A 151 0.08 28.83 9.21
N GLU A 152 1.28 29.43 9.23
CA GLU A 152 1.65 30.42 10.27
C GLU A 152 1.11 31.83 10.02
N LYS A 153 0.70 32.17 8.78
CA LYS A 153 0.09 33.47 8.50
C LYS A 153 -1.38 33.55 8.90
N ASN A 154 -2.08 32.41 8.94
CA ASN A 154 -3.53 32.41 9.17
C ASN A 154 -3.91 32.40 10.66
N ILE A 155 -2.98 32.01 11.54
CA ILE A 155 -3.20 31.99 12.99
C ILE A 155 -3.16 33.40 13.59
N HIS A 156 -2.35 34.30 13.03
CA HIS A 156 -2.26 35.67 13.52
C HIS A 156 -3.40 36.59 13.05
N ALA A 157 -4.12 36.22 11.98
CA ALA A 157 -5.29 36.97 11.53
C ALA A 157 -6.53 36.73 12.43
N PHE A 158 -6.59 35.60 13.14
CA PHE A 158 -7.75 35.20 13.93
C PHE A 158 -7.73 35.73 15.38
N GLU A 159 -6.60 36.25 15.86
CA GLU A 159 -6.44 36.73 17.23
C GLU A 159 -6.66 38.25 17.41
N MET A 160 -7.04 38.97 16.34
CA MET A 160 -7.22 40.43 16.33
C MET A 160 -8.70 40.90 16.33
N ILE A 161 -9.66 40.05 16.68
CA ILE A 161 -11.07 40.44 16.79
C ILE A 161 -11.42 40.66 18.28
N GLU A 162 -11.34 41.90 18.74
CA GLU A 162 -11.77 42.32 20.08
C GLU A 162 -13.28 42.08 20.32
N PRO A 163 -13.71 41.79 21.57
CA PRO A 163 -15.12 41.69 21.92
C PRO A 163 -15.75 43.07 22.18
N MET A 164 -16.64 43.51 21.29
CA MET A 164 -17.45 44.72 21.49
C MET A 164 -18.61 44.44 22.47
N SER A 165 -18.60 45.14 23.61
CA SER A 165 -19.68 45.16 24.61
C SER A 165 -21.04 45.55 24.00
N ILE A 166 -22.08 44.84 24.43
CA ILE A 166 -23.49 45.19 24.18
C ILE A 166 -24.02 45.94 25.42
N PRO A 167 -24.55 47.18 25.29
CA PRO A 167 -25.26 47.80 26.39
C PRO A 167 -26.71 47.30 26.47
N THR A 168 -27.17 47.14 27.72
CA THR A 168 -28.53 46.78 28.17
C THR A 168 -29.64 47.66 27.63
#